data_AF-A0A2K9P4B1-F1
#
_entry.id   AF-A0A2K9P4B1-F1
#
_cell.length_a   1.000
_cell.length_b   1.000
_cell.length_c   1.000
_cell.angle_alpha   90.00
_cell.angle_beta   90.00
_cell.angle_gamma   90.00
#
_symmetry.space_group_name_H-M   'P 1'
#
loop_
_entity.id
_entity.type
_entity.pdbx_description
1 polymer ?
#
loop_
_entity_poly.entity_id
_entity_poly.type
_entity_poly.pdbx_seq_one_letter_code
_entity_poly.pdbx_strand_id
1 'polypeptide(L)' 'MTKIVDDVDCPMLKKEIELGYCIELQWIVDGGVKPTKDEEFLTQKHYEICRNCKKRIDPSL' A
#
# COMPACT_ATOMS: atom_id res chain seq x y z
N MET A 1 7.69 -6.15 -25.61
CA MET A 1 7.24 -6.81 -24.36
C MET A 1 7.52 -5.85 -23.23
N THR A 2 6.54 -5.03 -22.86
CA THR A 2 6.71 -4.00 -21.84
C THR A 2 6.70 -4.71 -20.48
N LYS A 3 7.86 -4.83 -19.84
CA LYS A 3 7.93 -5.21 -18.43
C LYS A 3 7.35 -4.05 -17.64
N ILE A 4 6.10 -4.17 -17.23
CA ILE A 4 5.55 -3.26 -16.24
C ILE A 4 6.27 -3.61 -14.94
N VAL A 5 7.05 -2.66 -14.42
CA VAL A 5 7.71 -2.82 -13.11
C VAL A 5 6.61 -2.58 -12.09
N ASP A 6 5.81 -3.62 -11.86
CA ASP A 6 4.62 -3.54 -10.99
C ASP A 6 4.94 -3.89 -9.55
N ASP A 7 6.11 -4.45 -9.21
CA ASP A 7 6.41 -4.80 -7.82
C ASP A 7 7.09 -3.65 -7.07
N VAL A 8 6.65 -3.41 -5.84
CA VAL A 8 7.19 -2.40 -4.92
C VAL A 8 7.52 -3.03 -3.58
N ASP A 9 8.66 -2.65 -3.00
CA ASP A 9 9.00 -3.04 -1.63
C ASP A 9 8.04 -2.37 -0.64
N CYS A 10 7.25 -3.18 0.04
CA CYS A 10 6.27 -2.72 1.01
C CYS A 10 6.83 -2.87 2.43
N PRO A 11 7.27 -1.79 3.09
CA PRO A 11 7.85 -1.86 4.44
C PRO A 11 6.82 -2.29 5.49
N MET A 12 5.53 -2.09 5.21
CA MET A 12 4.42 -2.57 6.04
C MET A 12 4.38 -4.10 6.05
N LEU A 13 4.54 -4.74 4.89
CA LEU A 13 4.47 -6.21 4.76
C LEU A 13 5.84 -6.89 4.76
N LYS A 14 6.93 -6.12 4.72
CA LYS A 14 8.33 -6.57 4.63
C LYS A 14 8.57 -7.53 3.46
N LYS A 15 7.91 -7.26 2.33
CA LYS A 15 8.01 -8.03 1.09
C LYS A 15 7.70 -7.13 -0.10
N GLU A 16 8.15 -7.56 -1.27
CA GLU A 16 7.70 -6.98 -2.54
C GLU A 16 6.24 -7.38 -2.80
N ILE A 17 5.43 -6.41 -3.22
CA ILE A 17 4.02 -6.58 -3.58
C ILE A 17 3.72 -5.85 -4.87
N GLU A 18 2.66 -6.26 -5.55
CA GLU A 18 2.16 -5.53 -6.71
C GLU A 18 1.74 -4.10 -6.34
N LEU A 19 1.98 -3.16 -7.25
CA LEU A 19 1.75 -1.72 -7.11
C LEU A 19 0.27 -1.43 -6.92
N GLY A 20 -0.60 -2.18 -7.61
CA GLY A 20 -2.05 -2.12 -7.40
C GLY A 20 -2.42 -2.38 -5.94
N TYR A 21 -1.86 -3.45 -5.36
CA TYR A 21 -2.07 -3.77 -3.96
C TYR A 21 -1.48 -2.71 -3.01
N CYS A 22 -0.32 -2.14 -3.35
CA CYS A 22 0.26 -1.04 -2.58
C CYS A 22 -0.66 0.19 -2.55
N ILE A 23 -1.32 0.54 -3.67
CA ILE A 23 -2.26 1.66 -3.74
C ILE A 23 -3.50 1.38 -2.90
N GLU A 24 -4.05 0.17 -2.97
CA GLU A 24 -5.19 -0.24 -2.15
C GLU A 24 -4.87 -0.13 -0.65
N LEU A 25 -3.70 -0.62 -0.22
CA LEU A 25 -3.25 -0.48 1.16
C LEU A 25 -3.12 0.99 1.59
N GLN A 26 -2.65 1.88 0.72
CA GLN A 26 -2.61 3.32 1.01
C GLN A 26 -4.02 3.90 1.18
N TRP A 27 -4.98 3.47 0.37
CA TRP A 27 -6.37 3.94 0.47
C TRP A 27 -7.08 3.43 1.73
N ILE A 28 -6.80 2.18 2.14
CA ILE A 28 -7.29 1.62 3.40
C ILE A 28 -6.73 2.42 4.58
N VAL A 29 -5.43 2.68 4.57
CA VAL A 29 -4.74 3.46 5.61
C VAL A 29 -5.25 4.89 5.71
N ASP A 30 -5.56 5.50 4.56
CA ASP A 30 -6.10 6.86 4.47
C ASP A 30 -7.60 6.94 4.79
N GLY A 31 -8.23 5.80 5.06
CA GLY A 31 -9.66 5.73 5.38
C GLY A 31 -10.57 5.93 4.16
N GLY A 32 -10.03 5.89 2.95
CA GLY A 32 -10.78 5.95 1.70
C GLY A 32 -11.56 4.65 1.42
N VAL A 33 -11.08 3.51 1.94
CA VAL A 33 -11.72 2.19 1.80
C VAL A 33 -11.63 1.42 3.12
N LYS A 34 -12.60 0.53 3.40
CA LYS A 34 -12.53 -0.37 4.56
C LYS A 34 -11.62 -1.57 4.25
N PRO A 35 -10.85 -2.09 5.22
CA PRO A 35 -10.08 -3.31 5.05
C PRO A 35 -10.98 -4.47 4.60
N THR A 36 -10.51 -5.31 3.67
CA THR A 36 -11.20 -6.56 3.35
C THR A 36 -10.77 -7.68 4.31
N LYS A 37 -11.36 -8.88 4.17
CA LYS A 37 -10.99 -10.05 4.96
C LYS A 37 -9.51 -10.41 4.80
N ASP A 38 -8.96 -10.16 3.62
CA ASP A 38 -7.57 -10.43 3.32
C ASP A 38 -6.64 -9.45 4.05
N GLU A 39 -7.14 -8.29 4.49
CA GLU A 39 -6.41 -7.27 5.26
C GLU A 39 -6.68 -7.31 6.77
N GLU A 40 -7.53 -8.21 7.27
CA GLU A 40 -7.86 -8.28 8.71
C GLU A 40 -6.64 -8.63 9.59
N PHE A 41 -5.58 -9.20 9.01
CA PHE A 41 -4.31 -9.45 9.71
C PHE A 41 -3.50 -8.17 10.00
N LEU A 42 -3.86 -7.05 9.36
CA LEU A 42 -3.17 -5.78 9.51
C LEU A 42 -3.51 -5.11 10.84
N THR A 43 -2.49 -5.07 11.71
CA THR A 43 -2.60 -4.38 13.00
C THR A 43 -2.36 -2.88 12.89
N GLN A 44 -2.69 -2.12 13.95
CA GLN A 44 -2.42 -0.69 14.05
C GLN A 44 -0.96 -0.32 13.72
N LYS A 45 -0.01 -1.16 14.12
CA LYS A 45 1.42 -0.99 13.84
C LYS A 45 1.72 -1.02 12.34
N HIS A 46 1.03 -1.86 11.57
CA HIS A 46 1.17 -1.92 10.12
C HIS A 46 0.67 -0.63 9.48
N TYR A 47 -0.48 -0.12 9.93
CA TYR A 47 -1.02 1.16 9.45
C TYR A 47 -0.12 2.34 9.80
N GLU A 48 0.54 2.35 10.96
CA GLU A 48 1.56 3.36 11.30
C GLU A 48 2.76 3.32 10.37
N ILE A 49 3.27 2.14 10.03
CA ILE A 49 4.35 2.00 9.05
C ILE A 49 3.90 2.57 7.70
N CYS A 50 2.70 2.23 7.24
CA CYS A 50 2.19 2.71 5.96
C CYS A 50 1.96 4.23 5.93
N ARG A 51 1.43 4.82 7.00
CA ARG A 51 1.27 6.29 7.11
C ARG A 51 2.58 7.05 7.03
N ASN A 52 3.66 6.42 7.47
CA ASN A 52 5.02 6.98 7.40
C ASN A 52 5.71 6.72 6.05
N CYS A 53 5.12 5.92 5.16
CA CYS A 53 5.63 5.79 3.80
C CYS A 53 5.50 7.12 3.07
N LYS A 54 6.52 7.47 2.28
CA LYS A 54 6.43 8.59 1.34
C LYS A 54 5.37 8.24 0.30
N LYS A 55 4.17 8.78 0.48
CA LYS A 55 3.11 8.67 -0.52
C LYS A 55 3.65 9.25 -1.83
N ARG A 56 3.36 8.57 -2.95
CA ARG A 56 3.54 9.21 -4.24
C ARG A 56 2.57 10.39 -4.27
N ILE A 57 3.11 11.60 -4.24
CA ILE A 57 2.37 12.78 -4.67
C ILE A 57 2.30 12.60 -6.18
N ASP A 58 1.15 12.14 -6.68
CA ASP A 58 0.94 12.08 -8.11
C ASP A 58 1.06 13.52 -8.63
N PRO A 59 2.01 13.84 -9.52
CA PRO A 59 2.23 15.20 -10.00
C PRO A 59 1.10 15.72 -10.91
N SER A 60 -0.03 14.99 -11.00
CA SER A 60 -1.15 15.25 -11.90
C SER A 60 -2.40 15.83 -11.23
N LEU A 61 -2.31 16.28 -9.97
CA LEU A 61 -3.40 16.99 -9.26
C LEU A 61 -3.15 18.50 -9.22
#